data_AF-A0A356GNS1-F1
#
_entry.id   AF-A0A356GNS1-F1
#
_cell.length_a   1.000
_cell.length_b   1.000
_cell.length_c   1.000
_cell.angle_alpha   90.00
_cell.angle_beta   90.00
_cell.angle_gamma   90.00
#
_symmetry.space_group_name_H-M   'P 1'
#
loop_
_entity.id
_entity.type
_entity.pdbx_description
1 polymer ?
#
loop_
_entity_poly.entity_id
_entity_poly.type
_entity_poly.pdbx_seq_one_letter_code
_entity_poly.pdbx_strand_id
1 'polypeptide(L)'
;MFGDSAAPGKKDDQTMISGFISTPYTYLIPNAVLTPSFFVFYDVIGAGWMRPMVNLKYGDNLSISLAYNKFWGHKDARGFFDPFSDRSEAYIDVKYSFQ
;
A
#
# COMPACT_ATOMS: atom_id res chain seq x y z
N MET A 1 -9.43 -41.39 3.03
CA MET A 1 -8.55 -40.95 1.93
C MET A 1 -8.03 -39.57 2.29
N PHE A 2 -6.79 -39.50 2.77
CA PHE A 2 -6.09 -38.24 3.01
C PHE A 2 -5.47 -37.84 1.68
N GLY A 3 -6.07 -36.84 1.03
CA GLY A 3 -5.61 -36.31 -0.26
C GLY A 3 -4.34 -35.50 -0.06
N ASP A 4 -3.25 -36.05 -0.59
CA ASP A 4 -1.96 -35.47 -0.93
C ASP A 4 -1.37 -34.41 0.01
N SER A 5 -0.40 -34.92 0.77
CA SER A 5 0.75 -34.20 1.29
C SER A 5 1.27 -33.16 0.29
N ALA A 6 1.42 -31.93 0.78
CA ALA A 6 2.28 -30.93 0.20
C ALA A 6 3.65 -31.55 -0.16
N ALA A 7 3.90 -31.74 -1.45
CA ALA A 7 5.21 -32.12 -1.94
C ALA A 7 6.19 -30.97 -1.64
N PRO A 8 7.31 -31.21 -0.93
CA PRO A 8 8.34 -30.20 -0.72
C PRO A 8 9.20 -30.16 -1.99
N GLY A 9 9.10 -29.13 -2.84
CA GLY A 9 9.99 -29.13 -4.01
C GLY A 9 9.88 -28.13 -5.16
N LYS A 10 9.00 -27.13 -5.15
CA LYS A 10 9.15 -25.96 -6.03
C LYS A 10 8.93 -24.70 -5.21
N LYS A 11 9.97 -23.87 -5.10
CA LYS A 11 9.74 -22.44 -4.85
C LYS A 11 9.02 -21.95 -6.08
N ASP A 12 7.70 -21.76 -5.98
CA ASP A 12 6.97 -21.02 -7.00
C ASP A 12 7.49 -19.58 -6.91
N ASP A 13 8.50 -19.28 -7.74
CA ASP A 13 9.02 -17.94 -7.87
C ASP A 13 7.89 -17.04 -8.38
N GLN A 14 7.33 -16.24 -7.48
CA GLN A 14 6.26 -15.32 -7.80
C GLN A 14 6.85 -13.95 -8.13
N THR A 15 6.77 -13.55 -9.40
CA THR A 15 7.20 -12.24 -9.83
C THR A 15 6.23 -11.17 -9.33
N MET A 16 6.79 -10.18 -8.63
CA MET A 16 6.06 -8.99 -8.19
C MET A 16 6.59 -7.76 -8.91
N ILE A 17 5.67 -6.91 -9.33
CA ILE A 17 5.96 -5.59 -9.89
C ILE A 17 5.50 -4.57 -8.87
N SER A 18 6.37 -3.61 -8.56
CA SER A 18 6.07 -2.50 -7.66
C SER A 18 6.30 -1.16 -8.36
N GLY A 19 5.41 -0.21 -8.10
CA GLY A 19 5.53 1.16 -8.57
C GLY A 19 5.31 2.15 -7.45
N PHE A 20 6.04 3.26 -7.48
CA PHE A 20 5.88 4.37 -6.55
C PHE A 20 5.92 5.69 -7.29
N ILE A 21 4.94 6.54 -7.02
CA ILE A 21 4.91 7.94 -7.47
C ILE A 21 4.69 8.80 -6.23
N SER A 22 5.47 9.86 -6.08
CA SER A 22 5.32 10.83 -5.00
C SER A 22 5.67 12.21 -5.50
N THR A 23 4.78 13.16 -5.24
CA THR A 23 4.90 14.51 -5.81
C THR A 23 4.73 15.55 -4.70
N PRO A 24 5.83 16.10 -4.15
CA PRO A 24 5.73 17.15 -3.15
C PRO A 24 5.34 18.49 -3.78
N TYR A 25 4.38 19.19 -3.16
CA TYR A 25 3.95 20.53 -3.51
C TYR A 25 4.15 21.47 -2.32
N THR A 26 5.01 22.48 -2.49
CA THR A 26 5.35 23.47 -1.47
C THR A 26 4.73 24.85 -1.72
N TYR A 27 4.15 25.07 -2.90
CA TYR A 27 3.70 26.39 -3.34
C TYR A 27 2.25 26.74 -2.96
N LEU A 28 1.47 25.76 -2.48
CA LEU A 28 0.03 25.95 -2.27
C LEU A 28 -0.30 26.68 -0.97
N ILE A 29 0.49 26.48 0.08
CA ILE A 29 0.24 27.02 1.42
C ILE A 29 1.60 27.39 2.03
N PRO A 30 1.80 28.64 2.51
CA PRO A 30 3.02 29.03 3.21
C PRO A 30 3.32 28.09 4.38
N ASN A 31 4.57 27.66 4.50
CA ASN A 31 5.03 26.72 5.52
C ASN A 31 4.32 25.36 5.51
N ALA A 32 3.67 24.98 4.41
CA ALA A 32 3.10 23.65 4.25
C ALA A 32 3.68 22.90 3.05
N VAL A 33 3.87 21.60 3.23
CA VAL A 33 4.26 20.67 2.17
C VAL A 33 3.14 19.65 2.04
N LEU A 34 2.45 19.66 0.89
CA LEU A 34 1.47 18.64 0.54
C LEU A 34 2.15 17.60 -0.37
N THR A 35 2.15 16.33 0.03
CA THR A 35 2.79 15.25 -0.71
C THR A 35 1.76 14.14 -0.99
N PRO A 36 1.02 14.21 -2.11
CA PRO A 36 0.33 13.06 -2.64
C PRO A 36 1.33 12.00 -3.09
N SER A 37 1.03 10.75 -2.80
CA SER A 37 1.79 9.60 -3.25
C SER A 37 0.86 8.44 -3.58
N PHE A 38 1.30 7.61 -4.51
CA PHE A 38 0.63 6.39 -4.90
C PHE A 38 1.66 5.28 -4.95
N PHE A 39 1.35 4.20 -4.25
CA PHE A 39 2.17 3.02 -4.22
C PHE A 39 1.36 1.82 -4.69
N VAL A 40 1.95 0.97 -5.50
CA VAL A 40 1.30 -0.24 -6.01
C VAL A 40 2.25 -1.41 -5.98
N PHE A 41 1.74 -2.55 -5.54
CA PHE A 41 2.32 -3.86 -5.70
C PHE A 41 1.33 -4.74 -6.45
N TYR A 42 1.84 -5.51 -7.39
CA TYR A 42 1.05 -6.41 -8.21
C TYR A 42 1.84 -7.68 -8.45
N ASP A 43 1.22 -8.84 -8.26
CA ASP A 43 1.76 -10.10 -8.74
C ASP A 43 1.28 -10.38 -10.17
N VAL A 44 2.11 -11.02 -10.98
CA VAL A 44 1.78 -11.33 -12.39
C VAL A 44 0.57 -12.29 -12.51
N ILE A 45 0.10 -12.86 -11.40
CA ILE A 45 -1.02 -13.81 -11.32
C ILE A 45 -2.37 -13.07 -11.13
N GLY A 46 -2.36 -11.77 -10.86
CA GLY A 46 -3.56 -10.93 -10.88
C GLY A 46 -3.97 -10.31 -9.53
N ALA A 47 -3.30 -10.65 -8.43
CA ALA A 47 -3.56 -10.05 -7.12
C ALA A 47 -2.63 -8.86 -6.86
N GLY A 48 -3.05 -7.97 -5.98
CA GLY A 48 -2.26 -6.78 -5.69
C GLY A 48 -2.76 -5.95 -4.53
N TRP A 49 -1.97 -4.93 -4.26
CA TRP A 49 -2.21 -3.93 -3.22
C TRP A 49 -1.83 -2.57 -3.77
N MET A 50 -2.69 -1.58 -3.53
CA MET A 50 -2.38 -0.19 -3.80
C MET A 50 -2.64 0.66 -2.56
N ARG A 51 -1.85 1.72 -2.44
CA ARG A 51 -1.96 2.71 -1.37
C ARG A 51 -1.84 4.12 -1.92
N PRO A 52 -2.94 4.73 -2.38
CA PRO A 52 -3.04 6.18 -2.46
C PRO A 52 -2.90 6.79 -1.05
N MET A 53 -2.10 7.84 -0.95
CA MET A 53 -1.83 8.57 0.29
C MET A 53 -1.64 10.04 0.00
N VAL A 54 -2.06 10.89 0.94
CA VAL A 54 -1.76 12.32 0.96
C VAL A 54 -1.19 12.65 2.33
N ASN A 55 0.01 13.24 2.34
CA ASN A 55 0.64 13.75 3.56
C ASN A 55 0.69 15.28 3.51
N LEU A 56 0.30 15.94 4.59
CA LEU A 56 0.41 17.38 4.80
C LEU A 56 1.34 17.62 5.98
N LYS A 57 2.47 18.27 5.77
CA LYS A 57 3.32 18.80 6.85
C LYS A 57 3.11 20.29 6.94
N TYR A 58 2.88 20.81 8.14
CA TYR A 58 2.72 22.23 8.40
C TYR A 58 3.73 22.67 9.47
N GLY A 59 4.69 23.49 9.06
CA GLY A 59 5.89 23.81 9.85
C GLY A 59 6.66 22.56 10.26
N ASP A 60 7.34 22.65 11.42
CA ASP A 60 8.13 21.55 11.98
C ASP A 60 7.33 20.68 12.95
N ASN A 61 6.11 21.10 13.29
CA ASN A 61 5.40 20.59 14.47
C ASN A 61 4.17 19.75 14.13
N LEU A 62 3.57 19.88 12.94
CA LEU A 62 2.34 19.18 12.59
C LEU A 62 2.50 18.38 11.29
N SER A 63 2.09 17.11 11.31
CA SER A 63 1.95 16.26 10.13
C SER A 63 0.63 15.51 10.17
N ILE A 64 -0.13 15.59 9.09
CA ILE A 64 -1.39 14.84 8.89
C ILE A 64 -1.20 13.94 7.67
N SER A 65 -1.54 12.67 7.79
CA SER A 65 -1.54 11.73 6.67
C SER A 65 -2.91 11.08 6.54
N LEU A 66 -3.43 11.02 5.32
CA LEU A 66 -4.59 10.22 4.97
C LEU A 66 -4.14 9.19 3.94
N ALA A 67 -4.48 7.92 4.14
CA ALA A 67 -4.21 6.88 3.17
C ALA A 67 -5.32 5.84 3.14
N TYR A 68 -5.36 5.13 2.02
CA TYR A 68 -6.28 4.02 1.80
C TYR A 68 -5.51 2.85 1.22
N ASN A 69 -5.53 1.70 1.89
CA ASN A 69 -5.02 0.45 1.39
C ASN A 69 -6.15 -0.29 0.68
N LYS A 70 -5.97 -0.56 -0.61
CA LYS A 70 -6.88 -1.40 -1.40
C LYS A 70 -6.16 -2.66 -1.82
N PHE A 71 -6.68 -3.80 -1.39
CA PHE A 71 -6.24 -5.11 -1.84
C PHE A 71 -7.22 -5.66 -2.87
N TRP A 72 -6.73 -6.50 -3.78
CA TRP A 72 -7.53 -7.29 -4.68
C TRP A 72 -6.86 -8.64 -4.93
N GLY A 73 -7.69 -9.65 -5.21
CA GLY A 73 -7.29 -11.03 -5.44
C GLY A 73 -7.92 -11.59 -6.72
N HIS A 74 -7.48 -12.78 -7.14
CA HIS A 74 -8.03 -13.46 -8.30
C HIS A 74 -8.90 -14.64 -7.84
N LYS A 75 -9.96 -14.98 -8.58
CA LYS A 75 -10.94 -16.00 -8.17
C LYS A 75 -10.34 -17.39 -7.88
N ASP A 76 -9.14 -17.66 -8.41
CA ASP A 76 -8.43 -18.94 -8.24
C ASP A 76 -7.55 -18.99 -6.98
N ALA A 77 -7.48 -17.93 -6.18
CA ALA A 77 -6.71 -17.85 -4.92
C ALA A 77 -5.20 -18.14 -5.01
N ARG A 78 -4.57 -17.85 -6.15
CA ARG A 78 -3.14 -18.13 -6.43
C ARG A 78 -2.21 -16.94 -6.23
N GLY A 79 -2.74 -15.74 -5.96
CA GLY A 79 -1.95 -14.52 -5.79
C GLY A 79 -1.46 -14.34 -4.35
N PHE A 80 -0.30 -13.70 -4.15
CA PHE A 80 0.26 -13.43 -2.81
C PHE A 80 -0.69 -12.55 -1.98
N PHE A 81 -1.36 -11.59 -2.63
CA PHE A 81 -2.28 -10.66 -1.98
C PHE A 81 -3.70 -11.20 -1.82
N ASP A 82 -3.99 -12.39 -2.35
CA ASP A 82 -5.33 -12.96 -2.33
C ASP A 82 -5.89 -13.16 -0.90
N PRO A 83 -5.13 -13.68 0.08
CA PRO A 83 -5.60 -13.79 1.46
C PRO A 83 -5.94 -12.45 2.14
N PHE A 84 -5.56 -11.33 1.51
CA PHE A 84 -5.78 -9.98 1.99
C PHE A 84 -6.82 -9.21 1.15
N SER A 85 -7.44 -9.82 0.13
CA SER A 85 -8.35 -9.15 -0.82
C SER A 85 -9.46 -8.35 -0.14
N ASP A 86 -9.93 -8.85 1.00
CA ASP A 86 -11.06 -8.31 1.75
C ASP A 86 -10.64 -7.31 2.83
N ARG A 87 -9.34 -7.01 2.94
CA ARG A 87 -8.76 -6.15 3.99
C ARG A 87 -8.51 -4.72 3.52
N SER A 88 -9.45 -4.16 2.77
CA SER A 88 -9.32 -2.74 2.38
C SER A 88 -9.53 -1.86 3.62
N GLU A 89 -8.60 -0.95 3.89
CA GLU A 89 -8.60 -0.12 5.09
C GLU A 89 -8.21 1.32 4.77
N ALA A 90 -8.84 2.28 5.45
CA ALA A 90 -8.44 3.68 5.42
C ALA A 90 -7.88 4.06 6.79
N TYR A 91 -6.86 4.90 6.81
CA TYR A 91 -6.36 5.46 8.07
C TYR A 91 -6.05 6.94 7.92
N ILE A 92 -6.19 7.62 9.06
CA ILE A 92 -5.71 8.98 9.26
C ILE A 92 -4.67 8.93 10.39
N ASP A 93 -3.52 9.56 10.17
CA ASP A 93 -2.44 9.69 11.14
C ASP A 93 -2.18 11.17 11.38
N VAL A 94 -2.28 11.60 12.64
CA VAL A 94 -2.04 12.99 13.05
C VAL A 94 -0.92 12.98 14.07
N LYS A 95 0.18 13.65 13.70
CA LYS A 95 1.37 13.76 14.53
C LYS A 95 1.59 15.23 14.87
N TYR A 96 1.71 15.51 16.15
CA TYR A 96 2.07 16.82 16.65
C TYR A 96 3.26 16.72 17.60
N SER A 97 4.21 17.64 17.48
CA SER A 97 5.39 17.74 18.35
C SER A 97 5.40 19.06 19.09
N PHE A 98 5.51 18.99 20.41
CA PHE A 98 5.78 20.14 21.26
C PHE A 98 7.29 20.39 21.25
N GLN A 99 7.68 21.64 21.00
CA GLN A 99 9.05 22.12 21.23
C GLN A 99 9.24 22.47 22.70
#